data_AF-A0A8R2H6L4-F1
#
_entry.id   AF-A0A8R2H6L4-F1
#
_cell.length_a   1.000
_cell.length_b   1.000
_cell.length_c   1.000
_cell.angle_alpha   90.00
_cell.angle_beta   90.00
_cell.angle_gamma   90.00
#
_symmetry.space_group_name_H-M   'P 1'
#
loop_
_entity.id
_entity.type
_entity.pdbx_description
1 polymer ?
#
loop_
_entity_poly.entity_id
_entity_poly.type
_entity_poly.pdbx_seq_one_letter_code
_entity_poly.pdbx_strand_id
1 'polypeptide(L)'
;MFCCGVCNAVFTGIYQESVFTTQCGHLFHAECLRMCFNKQFLNQDVVLKCPFCSLFVDTAKLIKLHLQIDANWKDTASALRKQANRSIINLDETLMNNSV
;
A
#
# COMPACT_ATOMS: atom_id res chain seq x y z
N MET A 1 -1.06 13.52 -4.81
CA MET A 1 0.35 13.13 -4.66
C MET A 1 0.44 12.22 -3.43
N PHE A 2 1.09 11.05 -3.51
CA PHE A 2 1.18 10.15 -2.36
C PHE A 2 2.21 10.71 -1.38
N CYS A 3 1.77 11.14 -0.20
CA CYS A 3 2.63 11.67 0.85
C CYS A 3 2.33 11.02 2.20
N CYS A 4 3.34 11.03 3.07
CA CYS A 4 3.18 10.55 4.45
C CYS A 4 2.27 11.51 5.23
N GLY A 5 1.22 10.99 5.87
CA GLY A 5 0.29 11.78 6.68
C GLY A 5 0.86 12.33 8.00
N VAL A 6 2.16 12.15 8.26
CA VAL A 6 2.85 12.68 9.45
C VAL A 6 3.89 13.74 9.07
N CYS A 7 4.81 13.42 8.16
CA CYS A 7 5.89 14.34 7.78
C CYS A 7 5.64 15.11 6.49
N ASN A 8 4.52 14.84 5.79
CA ASN A 8 4.14 15.41 4.50
C ASN A 8 5.16 15.19 3.36
N ALA A 9 6.22 14.41 3.58
CA ALA A 9 7.17 14.06 2.55
C ALA A 9 6.51 13.16 1.50
N VAL A 10 6.85 13.43 0.24
CA VAL A 10 6.36 12.71 -0.93
C VAL A 10 7.07 11.36 -1.00
N PHE A 11 6.31 10.29 -1.19
CA PHE A 11 6.92 9.02 -1.51
C PHE A 11 7.49 9.11 -2.93
N THR A 12 8.76 8.80 -3.10
CA THR A 12 9.43 8.86 -4.41
C THR A 12 9.58 7.49 -5.06
N GLY A 13 9.28 6.40 -4.34
CA GLY A 13 9.44 5.02 -4.82
C GLY A 13 10.91 4.58 -5.04
N ILE A 14 11.87 5.48 -4.87
CA ILE A 14 13.32 5.23 -5.02
C ILE A 14 13.88 4.52 -3.79
N TYR A 15 13.29 4.74 -2.62
CA TYR A 15 13.68 4.11 -1.38
C TYR A 15 12.64 3.07 -0.97
N GLN A 16 13.09 1.89 -0.52
CA GLN A 16 12.26 0.87 0.15
C GLN A 16 11.77 1.35 1.54
N GLU A 17 11.40 2.63 1.65
CA GLU A 17 10.60 3.12 2.75
C GLU A 17 9.36 2.22 2.81
N SER A 18 9.26 1.44 3.88
CA SER A 18 8.12 0.55 4.09
C SER A 18 6.90 1.44 4.31
N VAL A 19 6.11 1.66 3.26
CA VAL A 19 4.90 2.46 3.33
C VAL A 19 3.83 1.60 3.99
N PHE A 20 3.17 2.13 5.00
CA PHE A 20 2.03 1.48 5.64
C PHE A 20 0.76 2.26 5.33
N THR A 21 -0.32 1.53 5.08
CA THR A 21 -1.66 2.11 5.07
C THR A 21 -2.46 1.62 6.27
N THR A 22 -3.23 2.53 6.86
CA THR A 22 -4.26 2.20 7.83
C THR A 22 -5.58 1.86 7.10
N GLN A 23 -6.57 1.38 7.84
CA GLN A 23 -7.90 1.04 7.31
C GLN A 23 -8.65 2.27 6.77
N CYS A 24 -8.29 3.46 7.25
CA CYS A 24 -8.83 4.72 6.71
C CYS A 24 -8.11 5.20 5.45
N GLY A 25 -7.16 4.43 4.90
CA GLY A 25 -6.50 4.70 3.63
C GLY A 25 -5.36 5.71 3.66
N HIS A 26 -4.98 6.23 4.84
CA HIS A 26 -3.87 7.15 4.96
C HIS A 26 -2.53 6.41 4.97
N LEU A 27 -1.55 7.01 4.30
CA LEU A 27 -0.23 6.45 4.06
C LEU A 27 0.82 7.02 5.01
N PHE A 28 1.73 6.17 5.48
CA PHE A 28 2.77 6.56 6.43
C PHE A 28 4.08 5.86 6.12
N HIS A 29 5.21 6.53 6.35
CA HIS A 29 6.48 5.83 6.54
C HIS A 29 6.38 4.95 7.79
N ALA A 30 7.00 3.77 7.75
CA ALA A 30 7.08 2.86 8.90
C ALA A 30 7.52 3.58 10.18
N GLU A 31 8.58 4.38 10.08
CA GLU A 31 9.14 5.08 11.22
C GLU A 31 8.21 6.17 11.75
N CYS A 32 7.60 6.96 10.85
CA CYS A 32 6.62 7.97 11.25
C CYS A 32 5.43 7.35 12.00
N LEU A 33 4.90 6.23 11.49
CA LEU A 33 3.77 5.55 12.11
C LEU A 33 4.15 4.97 13.48
N ARG A 34 5.30 4.30 13.56
CA ARG A 34 5.86 3.73 14.80
C ARG A 34 6.04 4.79 15.88
N MET A 35 6.63 5.93 15.54
CA MET A 35 6.81 7.04 16.49
C MET A 35 5.47 7.56 17.02
N CYS A 36 4.45 7.68 16.17
CA CYS A 36 3.12 8.14 16.59
C CYS A 36 2.42 7.14 17.52
N PHE A 37 2.44 5.84 17.20
CA PHE A 37 1.85 4.84 18.08
C PHE A 37 2.57 4.72 19.41
N ASN A 38 3.91 4.77 19.42
CA ASN A 38 4.67 4.77 20.67
C ASN A 38 4.28 5.95 21.58
N LYS A 39 4.07 7.15 21.01
CA LYS A 39 3.59 8.31 21.78
C LYS A 39 2.20 8.08 22.37
N GLN A 40 1.27 7.49 21.62
CA GLN A 40 -0.08 7.19 22.10
C GLN A 40 -0.05 6.14 23.24
N PHE A 41 0.77 5.09 23.10
CA PHE A 41 0.97 4.11 24.16
C PHE A 41 1.55 4.73 25.44
N LEU A 42 2.52 5.64 25.32
CA LEU A 42 3.08 6.37 26.48
C LEU A 42 2.04 7.27 27.17
N ASN A 43 1.10 7.80 26.40
CA ASN A 43 -0.02 8.60 26.93
C ASN A 43 -1.14 7.74 27.53
N GLN A 44 -0.94 6.41 27.64
CA GLN A 44 -1.93 5.45 28.13
C GLN A 44 -3.23 5.47 27.31
N ASP A 45 -3.15 5.87 26.03
CA ASP A 45 -4.28 5.73 25.13
C ASP A 45 -4.57 4.25 24.92
N VAL A 46 -5.75 3.81 25.38
CA VAL A 46 -6.21 2.42 25.23
C VAL A 46 -6.46 2.09 23.74
N VAL A 47 -6.67 3.11 22.90
CA VAL A 47 -7.02 2.93 21.50
C VAL A 47 -6.13 3.76 20.59
N LEU A 48 -5.48 3.07 19.65
CA LEU A 48 -4.66 3.72 18.64
C LEU A 48 -5.52 4.44 17.62
N LYS A 49 -5.07 5.64 17.26
CA LYS A 49 -5.73 6.52 16.29
C LYS A 49 -4.78 6.86 15.15
N CYS A 50 -5.34 6.98 13.96
CA CYS A 50 -4.67 7.43 12.77
C CYS A 50 -4.07 8.82 13.02
N PRO A 51 -2.76 9.03 12.84
CA PRO A 51 -2.13 10.34 13.09
C PRO A 51 -2.66 11.47 12.21
N PHE A 52 -3.30 11.15 11.08
CA PHE A 52 -3.80 12.13 10.12
C PHE A 52 -5.27 12.51 10.36
N CYS A 53 -6.16 11.53 10.51
CA CYS A 53 -7.61 11.76 10.61
C CYS A 53 -8.23 11.36 11.95
N SER A 54 -7.45 10.86 12.90
CA SER A 54 -7.88 10.45 14.25
C SER A 54 -8.90 9.30 14.31
N LEU A 55 -9.24 8.68 13.17
CA LEU A 55 -10.03 7.44 13.16
C LEU A 55 -9.25 6.30 13.82
N PHE A 56 -9.98 5.37 14.45
CA PHE A 56 -9.40 4.22 15.12
C PHE A 56 -8.59 3.34 14.17
N VAL A 57 -7.45 2.85 14.66
CA VAL A 57 -6.56 1.97 13.93
C VAL A 57 -6.38 0.67 14.70
N ASP A 58 -6.66 -0.44 14.03
CA ASP A 58 -6.30 -1.79 14.46
C ASP A 58 -4.94 -2.16 13.86
N THR A 59 -3.92 -2.34 14.70
CA THR A 59 -2.55 -2.63 14.25
C THR A 59 -2.43 -3.97 13.54
N ALA A 60 -3.30 -4.94 13.84
CA ALA A 60 -3.29 -6.25 13.18
C ALA A 60 -3.73 -6.16 11.71
N LYS A 61 -4.41 -5.08 11.31
CA LYS A 61 -4.88 -4.86 9.93
C LYS A 61 -4.07 -3.78 9.20
N LEU A 62 -2.89 -3.42 9.71
CA LEU A 62 -1.97 -2.55 8.97
C LEU A 62 -1.43 -3.30 7.77
N ILE A 63 -1.46 -2.65 6.61
CA ILE A 63 -0.98 -3.24 5.36
C ILE A 63 0.33 -2.54 5.00
N LYS A 64 1.40 -3.32 4.85
CA LYS A 64 2.65 -2.85 4.26
C LYS A 64 2.50 -2.84 2.74
N LEU A 65 2.65 -1.66 2.15
CA LEU A 65 2.61 -1.43 0.71
C LEU A 65 4.02 -1.42 0.14
N HIS A 66 4.19 -2.10 -0.99
CA HIS A 66 5.37 -1.97 -1.83
C HIS A 66 5.10 -0.87 -2.86
N LEU A 67 5.42 0.37 -2.52
CA LEU A 67 5.07 1.53 -3.34
C LEU A 67 6.16 1.80 -4.39
N GLN A 68 5.97 1.27 -5.59
CA GLN A 68 6.80 1.61 -6.75
C GLN A 68 6.18 2.79 -7.50
N ILE A 69 6.89 3.92 -7.50
CA ILE A 69 6.51 5.10 -8.29
C ILE A 69 7.49 5.15 -9.46
N ASP A 70 7.14 4.41 -10.51
CA ASP A 70 7.93 4.37 -11.73
C ASP A 70 7.64 5.64 -12.56
N ALA A 71 8.68 6.38 -12.95
CA ALA A 71 8.54 7.47 -13.91
C ALA A 71 7.91 6.99 -15.22
N ASN A 72 8.08 5.71 -15.53
CA ASN A 72 7.58 5.04 -16.71
C ASN A 72 6.27 4.26 -16.45
N TRP A 73 5.48 4.65 -15.45
CA TRP A 73 4.23 3.97 -15.06
C TRP A 73 3.27 3.67 -16.22
N LYS A 74 3.29 4.48 -17.29
CA LYS A 74 2.51 4.24 -18.51
C LYS A 74 2.93 2.96 -19.21
N ASP A 75 4.24 2.72 -19.33
CA ASP A 75 4.79 1.52 -19.95
C ASP A 75 4.58 0.31 -19.04
N THR A 76 4.77 0.48 -17.73
CA THR A 76 4.49 -0.56 -16.73
C THR A 76 3.00 -0.96 -16.74
N ALA A 77 2.08 0.01 -16.78
CA ALA A 77 0.64 -0.26 -16.90
C ALA A 77 0.28 -0.92 -18.25
N SER A 78 0.91 -0.49 -19.35
CA SER A 78 0.76 -1.11 -20.67
C SER A 78 1.23 -2.57 -20.68
N ALA A 79 2.38 -2.85 -20.07
CA ALA A 79 2.92 -4.20 -19.93
C ALA A 79 2.02 -5.10 -19.08
N LEU A 80 1.57 -4.62 -17.92
CA LEU A 80 0.64 -5.35 -17.06
C LEU A 80 -0.71 -5.62 -17.76
N ARG A 81 -1.24 -4.66 -18.51
CA ARG A 81 -2.47 -4.85 -19.31
C ARG A 81 -2.28 -5.90 -20.40
N LYS A 82 -1.15 -5.88 -21.11
CA LYS A 82 -0.82 -6.92 -22.11
C LYS A 82 -0.68 -8.30 -21.46
N GLN A 83 -0.06 -8.38 -20.29
CA GLN A 83 0.09 -9.63 -19.54
C GLN A 83 -1.25 -10.18 -19.07
N ALA A 84 -2.10 -9.34 -18.47
CA ALA A 84 -3.44 -9.74 -18.04
C ALA A 84 -4.30 -10.24 -19.22
N ASN A 85 -4.27 -9.53 -20.35
CA ASN A 85 -4.99 -9.96 -21.55
C ASN A 85 -4.45 -11.29 -22.10
N ARG A 86 -3.13 -11.52 -22.07
CA ARG A 86 -2.54 -12.82 -22.45
C ARG A 86 -2.94 -13.94 -21.48
N SER A 87 -3.00 -13.66 -20.18
CA SER A 87 -3.44 -14.63 -19.18
C SER A 87 -4.92 -15.00 -19.36
N ILE A 88 -5.78 -14.07 -19.80
CA ILE A 88 -7.18 -14.36 -20.15
C ILE A 88 -7.24 -15.31 -21.36
N ILE A 89 -6.45 -15.05 -22.39
CA ILE A 89 -6.39 -15.92 -23.60
C ILE A 89 -5.91 -17.33 -23.24
N ASN A 90 -4.89 -17.46 -22.37
CA ASN A 90 -4.37 -18.76 -21.94
C ASN A 90 -5.34 -19.53 -21.01
N LEU A 91 -6.24 -18.84 -20.30
CA LEU A 91 -7.25 -19.50 -19.47
C LEU A 91 -8.37 -20.11 -20.32
N ASP A 92 -8.76 -19.42 -21.40
CA ASP A 92 -9.74 -19.95 -22.37
C ASP A 92 -9.17 -21.17 -23.14
N GLU A 93 -7.90 -21.15 -23.54
CA GLU A 93 -7.26 -22.30 -24.22
C GLU A 93 -7.11 -23.54 -23.30
N THR A 94 -6.88 -23.34 -22.00
CA THR A 94 -6.78 -24.45 -21.04
C THR A 94 -8.14 -25.03 -20.66
N LEU A 95 -9.24 -24.27 -20.76
CA LEU A 95 -10.59 -24.80 -20.63
C LEU A 95 -11.04 -25.56 -21.89
N MET A 96 -10.60 -25.15 -23.08
CA MET A 96 -10.92 -25.83 -24.34
C MET A 96 -10.14 -27.15 -24.55
N ASN A 97 -8.94 -27.28 -23.98
CA ASN A 97 -8.09 -28.47 -24.16
C ASN A 97 -8.32 -29.61 -23.14
N ASN A 98 -9.25 -29.46 -22.19
CA ASN A 98 -9.60 -30.52 -21.23
C ASN A 98 -10.89 -31.28 -21.60
N SER A 99 -11.35 -31.19 -22.85
CA SER A 99 -12.47 -31.97 -23.37
C SER A 99 -11.99 -33.12 -24.26
N VAL A 100 -11.29 -34.11 -23.68
CA VAL A 100 -11.11 -35.45 -24.26
C VAL A 100 -11.14 -36.50 -23.15
#